data_AF-A0A939YI04-F1
#
_entry.id   AF-A0A939YI04-F1
#
_cell.length_a   1.000
_cell.length_b   1.000
_cell.length_c   1.000
_cell.angle_alpha   90.00
_cell.angle_beta   90.00
_cell.angle_gamma   90.00
#
_symmetry.space_group_name_H-M   'P 1'
#
loop_
_entity.id
_entity.type
_entity.pdbx_description
1 polymer ?
#
loop_
_entity_poly.entity_id
_entity_poly.type
_entity_poly.pdbx_seq_one_letter_code
_entity_poly.pdbx_strand_id
1 'polypeptide(L)' 'MKRKTAKEILTASFQELAATKSIDKITIKEIADNCGYSPATFYRNFRDKYDLIA' A
#
# COMPACT_ATOMS: atom_id res chain seq x y z
N MET A 1 14.17 7.60 17.26
CA MET A 1 13.79 7.32 15.84
C MET A 1 12.40 6.68 15.87
N LYS A 2 11.35 7.32 15.33
CA LYS A 2 10.00 6.72 15.31
C LYS A 2 9.96 5.61 14.26
N ARG A 3 9.46 4.43 14.64
CA ARG A 3 9.24 3.32 13.71
C ARG A 3 8.00 3.61 12.87
N LYS A 4 8.08 3.44 11.55
CA LYS A 4 6.91 3.55 10.67
C LYS A 4 5.91 2.42 10.99
N THR A 5 4.63 2.77 11.01
CA THR A 5 3.51 1.84 11.14
C THR A 5 3.28 1.08 9.83
N ALA A 6 2.55 -0.04 9.90
CA ALA A 6 2.13 -0.76 8.70
C ALA A 6 1.32 0.14 7.75
N LYS A 7 0.48 1.04 8.31
CA LYS A 7 -0.28 2.03 7.56
C LYS A 7 0.64 2.94 6.73
N GLU A 8 1.64 3.55 7.37
CA GLU A 8 2.59 4.46 6.70
C GLU A 8 3.44 3.74 5.64
N ILE A 9 3.84 2.49 5.89
CA ILE A 9 4.62 1.69 4.94
C ILE A 9 3.78 1.33 3.71
N LEU A 10 2.54 0.90 3.90
CA LEU A 10 1.63 0.56 2.81
C LEU A 10 1.24 1.80 1.97
N THR A 11 1.04 2.96 2.60
CA THR A 11 0.80 4.22 1.88
C THR A 11 2.00 4.63 1.03
N ALA A 12 3.22 4.55 1.57
CA ALA A 12 4.44 4.86 0.81
C ALA A 12 4.60 3.92 -0.40
N SER A 13 4.38 2.62 -0.20
CA SER A 13 4.42 1.62 -1.28
C SER A 13 3.42 1.93 -2.40
N PHE A 14 2.18 2.30 -2.04
CA PHE A 14 1.18 2.72 -3.02
C PHE A 14 1.60 3.98 -3.79
N GLN A 15 2.16 4.99 -3.12
CA GLN A 15 2.63 6.22 -3.75
C GLN A 15 3.76 5.96 -4.75
N GLU A 16 4.70 5.09 -4.42
CA GLU A 16 5.78 4.67 -5.34
C GLU A 16 5.23 4.00 -6.60
N LEU A 17 4.25 3.11 -6.45
CA LEU A 17 3.60 2.46 -7.58
C LEU A 17 2.78 3.45 -8.41
N ALA A 18 2.02 4.35 -7.76
CA ALA A 18 1.21 5.37 -8.43
C ALA A 18 2.03 6.41 -9.20
N ALA A 19 3.31 6.60 -8.84
CA ALA A 19 4.24 7.44 -9.60
C ALA A 19 4.65 6.82 -10.95
N THR A 20 4.48 5.50 -11.13
CA THR A 20 4.99 4.77 -12.31
C THR A 20 3.91 4.11 -13.16
N LYS A 21 2.71 3.88 -12.62
CA LYS A 21 1.58 3.29 -13.36
C LYS A 21 0.24 3.83 -12.86
N SER A 22 -0.76 3.77 -13.73
CA SER A 22 -2.12 4.22 -13.43
C SER A 22 -2.71 3.49 -12.23
N ILE A 23 -3.39 4.23 -11.33
CA ILE A 23 -3.96 3.71 -10.09
C ILE A 23 -4.90 2.53 -10.33
N ASP A 24 -5.68 2.53 -11.41
CA ASP A 24 -6.59 1.45 -11.78
C ASP A 24 -5.86 0.12 -12.00
N LYS A 25 -4.60 0.17 -12.47
CA LYS A 25 -3.74 -1.00 -12.71
C LYS A 25 -3.00 -1.51 -11.49
N ILE A 26 -2.90 -0.72 -10.42
CA ILE A 26 -2.24 -1.13 -9.18
C ILE A 26 -3.12 -2.14 -8.44
N THR A 27 -2.56 -3.29 -8.10
CA THR A 27 -3.24 -4.30 -7.27
C THR A 27 -2.82 -4.22 -5.81
N ILE A 28 -3.70 -4.67 -4.91
CA ILE A 28 -3.37 -4.79 -3.47
C ILE A 28 -2.16 -5.72 -3.24
N LYS A 29 -2.03 -6.75 -4.07
CA LYS A 29 -0.88 -7.66 -4.04
C LYS A 29 0.42 -6.92 -4.34
N GLU A 30 0.48 -6.12 -5.41
CA GLU A 30 1.67 -5.34 -5.72
C GLU A 30 2.05 -4.36 -4.60
N ILE A 31 1.06 -3.69 -3.98
CA ILE A 31 1.31 -2.77 -2.86
C ILE A 31 1.93 -3.52 -1.67
N ALA A 32 1.36 -4.68 -1.32
CA ALA A 32 1.85 -5.48 -0.21
C ALA A 32 3.24 -6.06 -0.52
N ASP A 33 3.44 -6.64 -1.70
CA ASP A 33 4.69 -7.25 -2.13
C ASP A 33 5.83 -6.22 -2.20
N ASN A 34 5.58 -4.99 -2.68
CA ASN A 34 6.57 -3.92 -2.79
C ASN A 34 7.15 -3.48 -1.43
N CYS A 35 6.45 -3.76 -0.32
CA CYS A 35 6.95 -3.50 1.03
C CYS A 35 7.17 -4.78 1.87
N GLY A 36 7.16 -5.95 1.24
CA GLY A 36 7.41 -7.24 1.91
C GLY A 36 6.28 -7.71 2.83
N TYR A 37 5.06 -7.23 2.62
CA TYR A 37 3.87 -7.59 3.37
C TYR A 37 2.97 -8.56 2.61
N SER A 38 2.10 -9.23 3.37
CA SER A 38 1.02 -10.03 2.78
C SER A 38 -0.19 -9.15 2.45
N PRO A 39 -1.03 -9.51 1.47
CA PRO A 39 -2.33 -8.89 1.27
C PRO A 39 -3.22 -8.92 2.53
N ALA A 40 -3.09 -9.94 3.38
CA ALA A 40 -3.82 -9.99 4.66
C ALA A 40 -3.38 -8.85 5.61
N THR A 41 -2.12 -8.44 5.56
CA THR A 41 -1.63 -7.27 6.32
C THR A 41 -2.24 -5.98 5.78
N PHE A 42 -2.40 -5.86 4.45
CA PHE A 42 -3.11 -4.74 3.84
C PHE A 42 -4.55 -4.65 4.37
N TYR A 43 -5.31 -5.75 4.31
CA TYR A 43 -6.71 -5.80 4.71
C TYR A 43 -6.96 -5.56 6.21
N ARG A 44 -5.93 -5.62 7.07
CA ARG A 44 -6.02 -5.20 8.47
C ARG A 44 -6.02 -3.69 8.66
N ASN A 45 -5.56 -2.94 7.66
CA ASN A 45 -5.40 -1.48 7.73
C ASN A 45 -6.37 -0.75 6.78
N PHE A 46 -6.68 -1.35 5.62
CA PHE A 46 -7.46 -0.73 4.54
C PHE A 46 -8.43 -1.75 3.94
N ARG A 47 -9.54 -1.30 3.37
CA ARG A 47 -10.52 -2.17 2.67
C ARG A 47 -10.19 -2.27 1.19
N ASP A 48 -9.72 -1.18 0.58
CA ASP A 48 -9.25 -1.16 -0.79
C ASP A 48 -8.10 -0.16 -1.03
N LYS A 49 -7.61 -0.09 -2.26
CA LYS A 49 -6.49 0.79 -2.64
C LYS A 49 -6.82 2.28 -2.65
N TYR A 50 -8.10 2.65 -2.73
CA TYR A 50 -8.54 4.05 -2.71
C TYR A 50 -8.56 4.60 -1.27
N ASP A 51 -8.70 3.75 -0.26
CA ASP A 51 -8.54 4.14 1.15
C ASP A 51 -7.13 4.69 1.47
N LEU A 52 -6.13 4.43 0.60
CA LEU A 52 -4.76 4.95 0.74
C LEU A 52 -4.62 6.42 0.30
N ILE A 53 -5.65 6.97 -0.36
CA ILE A 53 -5.70 8.34 -0.87
C ILE A 53 -6.37 9.27 0.16
N ALA A 54 -7.20 8.71 1.06
CA ALA A 54 -7.92 9.43 2.11
C ALA A 54 -7.02 9.81 3.29
#